data_AF-A0A662BR95-F1
#
_entry.id   AF-A0A662BR95-F1
#
_cell.length_a   1.000
_cell.length_b   1.000
_cell.length_c   1.000
_cell.angle_alpha   90.00
_cell.angle_beta   90.00
_cell.angle_gamma   90.00
#
_symmetry.space_group_name_H-M   'P 1'
#
loop_
_entity.id
_entity.type
_entity.pdbx_description
1 polymer ?
#
loop_
_entity_poly.entity_id
_entity_poly.type
_entity_poly.pdbx_seq_one_letter_code
_entity_poly.pdbx_strand_id
1 'polypeptide(L)'
;MLKNFLKIAFRNLLRHKFFSLANIISFSIGLALLTLVSLYVFDEFSFDTFQTKSEQIYRVATVYHKDSTLLESALTPYPLAQSLQKKYPELIDNYFRLFNFQNSSILIKHKKKNFNEKNFFITDSAIFNAFDFDFISAPQNFNEINTAVISESIQKKYFGHSNPLGKELLID
;
A
#
# COMPACT_ATOMS: atom_id res chain seq x y z
N MET A 1 45.24 -27.61 -7.45
CA MET A 1 44.38 -28.61 -8.14
C MET A 1 43.11 -28.01 -8.73
N LEU A 2 42.35 -27.18 -8.01
CA LEU A 2 41.11 -26.52 -8.50
C LEU A 2 41.28 -25.76 -9.84
N LYS A 3 42.40 -25.04 -10.02
CA LYS A 3 42.76 -24.36 -11.28
C LYS A 3 42.82 -25.31 -12.48
N ASN A 4 43.26 -26.55 -12.28
CA ASN A 4 43.39 -27.52 -13.37
C ASN A 4 42.01 -28.08 -13.75
N PHE A 5 41.15 -28.37 -12.78
CA PHE A 5 39.77 -28.78 -13.03
C PHE A 5 38.95 -27.70 -13.75
N LEU A 6 39.06 -26.43 -13.34
CA LEU A 6 38.41 -25.31 -14.02
C LEU A 6 38.90 -25.16 -15.47
N LYS A 7 40.21 -25.30 -15.71
CA LYS A 7 40.80 -25.24 -17.06
C LYS A 7 40.30 -26.37 -17.97
N ILE A 8 40.15 -27.59 -17.42
CA ILE A 8 39.63 -28.74 -18.15
C ILE A 8 38.15 -28.55 -18.47
N ALA A 9 37.34 -28.10 -17.51
CA ALA A 9 35.91 -27.84 -17.69
C ALA A 9 35.65 -26.77 -18.77
N PHE A 10 36.38 -25.66 -18.74
CA PHE A 10 36.25 -24.59 -19.73
C PHE A 10 36.63 -25.06 -21.15
N ARG A 11 37.69 -25.86 -21.28
CA ARG A 11 38.09 -26.44 -22.57
C ARG A 11 37.01 -27.40 -23.09
N ASN A 12 36.32 -28.12 -22.21
CA ASN A 12 35.25 -29.04 -22.58
C ASN A 12 33.98 -28.30 -23.05
N LEU A 13 33.60 -27.21 -22.35
CA LEU A 13 32.51 -26.31 -22.75
C LEU A 13 32.73 -25.73 -24.15
N LEU A 14 33.96 -25.28 -24.44
CA LEU A 14 34.33 -24.76 -25.76
C LEU A 14 34.42 -25.82 -26.86
N ARG A 15 34.66 -27.10 -26.51
CA ARG A 15 34.70 -28.21 -27.46
C ARG A 15 33.30 -28.65 -27.87
N HIS A 16 32.34 -28.64 -26.95
CA HIS A 16 30.95 -29.04 -27.17
C HIS A 16 29.99 -27.85 -27.12
N LYS A 17 30.24 -26.84 -27.97
CA LYS A 17 29.59 -25.52 -27.92
C LYS A 17 28.06 -25.57 -27.98
N PHE A 18 27.49 -26.33 -28.93
CA PHE A 18 26.03 -26.37 -29.12
C PHE A 18 25.31 -26.99 -27.91
N PHE A 19 25.79 -28.15 -27.44
CA PHE A 19 25.24 -28.83 -26.27
C PHE A 19 25.40 -27.99 -25.00
N SER A 20 26.57 -27.36 -24.84
CA SER A 20 26.84 -26.49 -23.69
C SER A 20 25.96 -25.24 -23.71
N LEU A 21 25.76 -24.62 -24.87
CA LEU A 21 24.87 -23.46 -25.04
C LEU A 21 23.42 -23.82 -24.72
N ALA A 22 22.90 -24.93 -25.26
CA ALA A 22 21.54 -25.37 -24.98
C ALA A 22 21.30 -25.60 -23.47
N ASN A 23 22.23 -26.27 -22.79
CA ASN A 23 22.12 -26.50 -21.34
C ASN A 23 22.22 -25.21 -20.53
N ILE A 24 23.14 -24.30 -20.88
CA ILE A 24 23.28 -23.01 -20.19
C ILE A 24 22.00 -22.18 -20.36
N ILE A 25 21.41 -22.15 -21.57
CA ILE A 25 20.18 -21.42 -21.83
C ILE A 25 19.02 -22.01 -21.01
N SER A 26 18.79 -23.32 -21.07
CA SER A 26 17.70 -23.96 -20.33
C SER A 26 17.85 -23.76 -18.81
N PHE A 27 19.06 -23.89 -18.29
CA PHE A 27 19.33 -23.67 -16.86
C PHE A 27 19.16 -22.19 -16.47
N SER A 28 19.61 -21.26 -17.32
CA SER A 28 19.46 -19.82 -17.09
C SER A 28 17.99 -19.41 -17.12
N ILE A 29 17.20 -19.93 -18.05
CA ILE A 29 15.75 -19.69 -18.13
C ILE A 29 15.05 -20.27 -16.90
N GLY A 30 15.39 -21.51 -16.50
CA GLY A 30 14.84 -22.13 -15.31
C GLY A 30 15.12 -21.34 -14.03
N LEU A 31 16.37 -20.88 -13.85
CA LEU A 31 16.75 -20.02 -12.73
C LEU A 31 16.05 -18.65 -12.77
N ALA A 32 15.94 -18.04 -13.95
CA ALA A 32 15.26 -16.75 -14.10
C ALA A 32 13.77 -16.86 -13.73
N LEU A 33 13.08 -17.88 -14.23
CA LEU A 33 11.67 -18.13 -13.90
C LEU A 33 11.48 -18.41 -12.41
N LEU A 34 12.32 -19.26 -11.81
CA LEU A 34 12.26 -19.53 -10.37
C LEU A 34 12.47 -18.25 -9.55
N THR A 35 13.43 -17.41 -9.93
CA THR A 35 13.74 -16.16 -9.23
C THR A 35 12.58 -15.17 -9.34
N LEU A 36 11.98 -15.03 -10.53
CA LEU A 36 10.83 -14.14 -10.74
C LEU A 36 9.61 -14.58 -9.92
N VAL A 37 9.31 -15.88 -9.91
CA VAL A 37 8.19 -16.41 -9.09
C VAL A 37 8.48 -16.23 -7.61
N SER A 38 9.73 -16.48 -7.17
CA SER A 38 10.11 -16.29 -5.76
C SER A 38 10.01 -14.83 -5.33
N LEU A 39 10.42 -13.90 -6.19
CA LEU A 39 10.27 -12.47 -5.94
C LEU A 39 8.80 -12.06 -5.86
N TYR A 40 7.97 -12.57 -6.77
CA TYR A 40 6.52 -12.30 -6.73
C TYR A 40 5.89 -12.80 -5.42
N VAL A 41 6.20 -14.03 -5.02
CA VAL A 41 5.67 -14.60 -3.77
C VAL A 41 6.18 -13.81 -2.56
N PHE A 42 7.46 -13.45 -2.54
CA PHE A 42 8.03 -12.65 -1.47
C PHE A 42 7.38 -11.27 -1.36
N ASP A 43 7.14 -10.61 -2.50
CA ASP A 43 6.45 -9.33 -2.58
C ASP A 43 5.03 -9.44 -1.97
N GLU A 44 4.27 -10.45 -2.40
CA GLU A 44 2.91 -10.72 -1.89
C GLU A 44 2.87 -10.92 -0.38
N PHE A 45 3.82 -11.68 0.19
CA PHE A 45 3.90 -11.88 1.64
C PHE A 45 4.38 -10.63 2.40
N SER A 46 5.10 -9.73 1.75
CA SER A 46 5.67 -8.54 2.39
C SER A 46 4.76 -7.31 2.33
N PHE A 47 3.76 -7.30 1.43
CA PHE A 47 2.99 -6.11 1.05
C PHE A 47 2.41 -5.32 2.23
N ASP A 48 1.82 -5.99 3.22
CA ASP A 48 1.19 -5.34 4.39
C ASP A 48 2.05 -5.35 5.67
N THR A 49 3.27 -5.90 5.61
CA THR A 49 4.10 -6.14 6.81
C THR A 49 4.91 -4.93 7.28
N PHE A 50 4.90 -3.83 6.53
CA PHE A 50 5.67 -2.62 6.85
C PHE A 50 5.12 -1.83 8.05
N GLN A 51 3.91 -2.17 8.51
CA GLN A 51 3.25 -1.56 9.67
C GLN A 51 3.63 -2.32 10.95
N THR A 52 4.04 -1.60 11.99
CA THR A 52 4.41 -2.17 13.30
C THR A 52 3.29 -2.99 13.92
N LYS A 53 2.04 -2.62 13.63
CA LYS A 53 0.82 -3.30 14.11
C LYS A 53 0.11 -4.12 13.01
N SER A 54 0.79 -4.48 11.92
CA SER A 54 0.20 -5.17 10.75
C SER A 54 -0.68 -6.37 11.12
N GLU A 55 -0.25 -7.21 12.08
CA GLU A 55 -1.02 -8.38 12.54
C GLU A 55 -2.28 -8.04 13.37
N GLN A 56 -2.44 -6.80 13.82
CA GLN A 56 -3.53 -6.34 14.68
C GLN A 56 -4.48 -5.35 13.98
N ILE A 57 -4.24 -5.04 12.71
CA ILE A 57 -5.07 -4.14 11.93
C ILE A 57 -6.02 -4.97 11.07
N TYR A 58 -7.32 -4.79 11.29
CA TYR A 58 -8.35 -5.52 10.57
C TYR A 58 -9.29 -4.56 9.84
N ARG A 59 -9.68 -4.95 8.62
CA ARG A 59 -10.74 -4.28 7.86
C ARG A 59 -12.02 -5.09 7.93
N VAL A 60 -13.10 -4.45 8.36
CA VAL A 60 -14.43 -5.06 8.34
C VAL A 60 -15.04 -4.85 6.95
N ALA A 61 -15.48 -5.94 6.32
CA ALA A 61 -16.18 -5.94 5.05
C ALA A 61 -17.55 -6.61 5.19
N THR A 62 -18.49 -6.24 4.33
CA THR A 62 -19.81 -6.88 4.25
C THR A 62 -19.82 -7.87 3.09
N VAL A 63 -20.23 -9.10 3.37
CA VAL A 63 -20.42 -10.14 2.35
C VAL A 63 -21.91 -10.36 2.17
N TYR A 64 -22.37 -10.26 0.92
CA TYR A 64 -23.76 -10.53 0.54
C TYR A 64 -23.84 -11.81 -0.28
N HIS A 65 -24.86 -12.62 -0.01
CA HIS A 65 -25.21 -13.76 -0.84
C HIS A 65 -26.38 -13.38 -1.73
N LYS A 66 -26.16 -13.37 -3.05
CA LYS A 66 -27.24 -13.18 -4.02
C LYS A 66 -27.17 -14.28 -5.07
N ASP A 67 -28.22 -15.10 -5.14
CA ASP A 67 -28.45 -16.09 -6.20
C ASP A 67 -27.21 -16.95 -6.52
N SER A 68 -26.59 -17.55 -5.49
CA SER A 68 -25.34 -18.34 -5.54
C SER A 68 -24.03 -17.58 -5.82
N THR A 69 -24.09 -16.26 -5.97
CA THR A 69 -22.91 -15.38 -6.07
C THR A 69 -22.59 -14.71 -4.73
N LEU A 70 -21.32 -14.80 -4.33
CA LEU A 70 -20.75 -14.04 -3.23
C LEU A 70 -20.39 -12.65 -3.74
N LEU A 71 -20.95 -11.62 -3.12
CA LEU A 71 -20.60 -10.22 -3.39
C LEU A 71 -19.95 -9.63 -2.14
N GLU A 72 -18.68 -9.27 -2.25
CA GLU A 72 -17.94 -8.61 -1.18
C GLU A 72 -18.00 -7.10 -1.36
N SER A 73 -18.22 -6.38 -0.27
CA SER A 73 -18.28 -4.93 -0.24
C SER A 73 -17.48 -4.38 0.92
N ALA A 74 -16.69 -3.36 0.63
CA ALA A 74 -16.01 -2.55 1.62
C ALA A 74 -16.94 -1.65 2.43
N LEU A 75 -18.23 -1.58 2.08
CA LEU A 75 -19.18 -0.68 2.72
C LEU A 75 -19.75 -1.33 3.99
N THR A 76 -19.68 -0.59 5.08
CA THR A 76 -20.26 -0.97 6.37
C THR A 76 -21.12 0.17 6.91
N PRO A 77 -22.16 -0.11 7.71
CA PRO A 77 -22.93 0.93 8.38
C PRO A 77 -22.04 1.83 9.26
N TYR A 78 -22.24 3.15 9.22
CA TYR A 78 -21.50 4.11 10.05
C TYR A 78 -21.38 3.78 11.55
N PRO A 79 -22.43 3.28 12.24
CA PRO A 79 -22.33 2.98 13.68
C PRO A 79 -21.64 1.65 13.99
N LEU A 80 -21.25 0.86 12.98
CA LEU A 80 -20.73 -0.50 13.20
C LEU A 80 -19.49 -0.51 14.09
N ALA A 81 -18.48 0.27 13.75
CA ALA A 81 -17.21 0.31 14.48
C ALA A 81 -17.41 0.69 15.96
N GLN A 82 -18.20 1.74 16.22
CA GLN A 82 -18.55 2.17 17.57
C GLN A 82 -19.33 1.09 18.34
N SER A 83 -20.26 0.41 17.67
CA SER A 83 -21.06 -0.65 18.30
C SER A 83 -20.22 -1.87 18.65
N LEU A 84 -19.27 -2.24 17.78
CA LEU A 84 -18.33 -3.32 18.04
C LEU A 84 -17.41 -3.00 19.22
N GLN A 85 -16.80 -1.82 19.25
CA GLN A 85 -15.93 -1.43 20.38
C GLN A 85 -16.69 -1.39 21.71
N LYS A 86 -17.94 -0.91 21.73
CA LYS A 86 -18.78 -0.93 22.94
C LYS A 86 -19.10 -2.35 23.42
N LYS A 87 -19.25 -3.30 22.50
CA LYS A 87 -19.64 -4.68 22.82
C LYS A 87 -18.45 -5.56 23.19
N TYR A 88 -17.29 -5.30 22.59
CA TYR A 88 -16.05 -6.08 22.78
C TYR A 88 -14.86 -5.15 23.06
N PRO A 89 -14.90 -4.34 24.14
CA PRO A 89 -13.83 -3.38 24.46
C PRO A 89 -12.48 -4.07 24.74
N GLU A 90 -12.49 -5.33 25.17
CA GLU A 90 -11.30 -6.14 25.41
C GLU A 90 -10.63 -6.67 24.13
N LEU A 91 -11.35 -6.70 23.00
CA LEU A 91 -10.85 -7.17 21.71
C LEU A 91 -10.49 -6.02 20.76
N ILE A 92 -11.08 -4.85 20.96
CA ILE A 92 -10.97 -3.71 20.04
C ILE A 92 -10.40 -2.51 20.79
N ASP A 93 -9.07 -2.36 20.72
CA ASP A 93 -8.34 -1.25 21.31
C ASP A 93 -8.77 0.09 20.69
N ASN A 94 -8.79 0.16 19.36
CA ASN A 94 -9.14 1.38 18.64
C ASN A 94 -9.89 1.09 17.33
N TYR A 95 -10.59 2.09 16.79
CA TYR A 95 -11.24 2.02 15.48
C TYR A 95 -11.14 3.35 14.75
N PHE A 96 -11.18 3.29 13.43
CA PHE A 96 -11.30 4.46 12.56
C PHE A 96 -12.13 4.08 11.33
N ARG A 97 -12.70 5.08 10.67
CA ARG A 97 -13.50 4.89 9.45
C ARG A 97 -12.77 5.48 8.26
N LEU A 98 -12.99 4.92 7.08
CA LEU A 98 -12.52 5.47 5.82
C LEU A 98 -13.71 5.74 4.92
N PHE A 99 -13.82 6.98 4.44
CA PHE A 99 -14.88 7.39 3.53
C PHE A 99 -14.31 8.17 2.35
N ASN A 100 -14.67 7.78 1.13
CA ASN A 100 -14.14 8.36 -0.11
C ASN A 100 -15.25 8.86 -1.07
N PHE A 101 -16.43 9.20 -0.54
CA PHE A 101 -17.60 9.63 -1.31
C PHE A 101 -18.09 8.64 -2.39
N GLN A 102 -17.54 7.42 -2.44
CA GLN A 102 -17.79 6.44 -3.51
C GLN A 102 -17.51 7.01 -4.92
N ASN A 103 -16.66 8.05 -5.01
CA ASN A 103 -16.32 8.69 -6.27
C ASN A 103 -14.90 8.31 -6.69
N SER A 104 -14.66 8.21 -8.00
CA SER A 104 -13.36 7.90 -8.57
C SER A 104 -12.34 9.04 -8.44
N SER A 105 -12.83 10.27 -8.25
CA SER A 105 -12.03 11.44 -7.93
C SER A 105 -12.86 12.53 -7.30
N ILE A 106 -12.22 13.36 -6.48
CA ILE A 106 -12.82 14.54 -5.85
C ILE A 106 -12.18 15.80 -6.43
N LEU A 107 -13.01 16.79 -6.70
CA LEU A 107 -12.58 18.07 -7.23
C LEU A 107 -12.05 18.93 -6.09
N ILE A 108 -10.76 19.25 -6.14
CA ILE A 108 -10.11 20.18 -5.23
C ILE A 108 -9.81 21.48 -5.97
N LYS A 109 -10.33 22.58 -5.44
CA LYS A 109 -10.06 23.94 -5.89
C LYS A 109 -8.93 24.54 -5.06
N HIS A 110 -7.87 24.93 -5.74
CA HIS A 110 -6.79 25.70 -5.13
C HIS A 110 -6.43 26.90 -6.01
N LYS A 111 -6.63 28.11 -5.46
CA LYS A 111 -6.50 29.38 -6.19
C LYS A 111 -7.41 29.42 -7.42
N LYS A 112 -6.84 29.47 -8.63
CA LYS A 112 -7.56 29.51 -9.92
C LYS A 112 -7.47 28.19 -10.68
N LYS A 113 -7.06 27.09 -10.02
CA LYS A 113 -6.88 25.78 -10.63
C LYS A 113 -7.77 24.75 -9.95
N ASN A 114 -8.27 23.83 -10.77
CA ASN A 114 -9.08 22.70 -10.37
C ASN A 114 -8.29 21.42 -10.57
N PHE A 115 -8.36 20.52 -9.61
CA PHE A 115 -7.63 19.25 -9.63
C PHE A 115 -8.58 18.12 -9.26
N ASN A 116 -8.51 17.01 -9.99
CA ASN A 116 -9.23 15.79 -9.64
C ASN A 116 -8.30 14.87 -8.85
N GLU A 117 -8.52 14.76 -7.54
CA GLU A 117 -7.76 13.85 -6.67
C GLU A 117 -8.45 12.51 -6.53
N LYS A 118 -7.73 11.44 -6.84
CA LYS A 118 -8.25 10.06 -6.76
C LYS A 118 -8.13 9.46 -5.36
N ASN A 119 -7.10 9.87 -4.61
CA ASN A 119 -6.77 9.32 -3.31
C ASN A 119 -7.13 10.30 -2.20
N PHE A 120 -8.44 10.48 -2.00
CA PHE A 120 -8.97 11.34 -0.95
C PHE A 120 -9.84 10.52 -0.01
N PHE A 121 -9.56 10.61 1.28
CA PHE A 121 -10.31 9.91 2.32
C PHE A 121 -10.61 10.87 3.47
N ILE A 122 -11.85 10.81 3.95
CA ILE A 122 -12.25 11.34 5.25
C ILE A 122 -12.08 10.21 6.25
N THR A 123 -11.42 10.51 7.36
CA THR A 123 -11.12 9.53 8.39
C THR A 123 -11.11 10.15 9.79
N ASP A 124 -11.10 9.29 10.79
CA ASP A 124 -10.93 9.66 12.19
C ASP A 124 -9.44 9.79 12.51
N SER A 125 -9.06 10.68 13.43
CA SER A 125 -7.66 10.86 13.85
C SER A 125 -7.03 9.59 14.46
N ALA A 126 -7.86 8.65 14.90
CA ALA A 126 -7.45 7.33 15.36
C ALA A 126 -6.60 6.54 14.35
N ILE A 127 -6.68 6.86 13.04
CA ILE A 127 -5.86 6.22 12.00
C ILE A 127 -4.36 6.33 12.28
N PHE A 128 -3.91 7.44 12.87
CA PHE A 128 -2.50 7.71 13.17
C PHE A 128 -1.97 6.91 14.37
N ASN A 129 -2.86 6.25 15.12
CA ASN A 129 -2.48 5.31 16.18
C ASN A 129 -2.42 3.85 15.67
N ALA A 130 -3.08 3.59 14.54
CA ALA A 130 -3.18 2.26 13.94
C ALA A 130 -2.04 2.02 12.95
N PHE A 131 -1.75 3.00 12.10
CA PHE A 131 -0.67 2.93 11.11
C PHE A 131 0.49 3.85 11.48
N ASP A 132 1.68 3.44 11.08
CA ASP A 132 2.91 4.20 11.16
C ASP A 132 2.94 5.25 10.05
N PHE A 133 3.06 6.51 10.47
CA PHE A 133 3.20 7.66 9.58
C PHE A 133 4.41 8.49 9.98
N ASP A 134 5.32 8.69 9.04
CA ASP A 134 6.45 9.60 9.20
C ASP A 134 6.04 11.03 8.82
N PHE A 135 5.73 11.84 9.83
CA PHE A 135 5.37 13.23 9.63
C PHE A 135 6.61 14.10 9.38
N ILE A 136 6.69 14.70 8.20
CA ILE A 136 7.74 15.68 7.85
C ILE A 136 7.52 16.99 8.63
N SER A 137 6.26 17.40 8.77
CA SER A 137 5.87 18.63 9.46
C SER A 137 4.43 18.50 9.93
N ALA A 138 4.19 18.69 11.23
CA ALA A 138 2.87 18.63 11.84
C ALA A 138 2.76 19.70 12.95
N PRO A 139 1.59 20.33 13.13
CA PRO A 139 1.36 21.17 14.29
C PRO A 139 1.24 20.30 15.56
N GLN A 140 1.36 20.92 16.75
CA GLN A 140 1.24 20.19 18.02
C GLN A 140 -0.13 19.51 18.21
N ASN A 141 -1.19 20.04 17.59
CA ASN A 141 -2.51 19.43 17.58
C ASN A 141 -3.09 19.53 16.15
N PHE A 142 -3.51 18.41 15.58
CA PHE A 142 -4.12 18.32 14.24
C PHE A 142 -5.43 17.50 14.24
N ASN A 143 -6.03 17.31 15.43
CA ASN A 143 -7.27 16.55 15.60
C ASN A 143 -8.54 17.41 15.42
N GLU A 144 -8.42 18.57 14.77
CA GLU A 144 -9.53 19.48 14.55
C GLU A 144 -10.36 19.08 13.32
N ILE A 145 -11.65 19.40 13.35
CA ILE A 145 -12.57 19.17 12.23
C ILE A 145 -12.06 19.94 11.00
N ASN A 146 -12.18 19.34 9.82
CA ASN A 146 -11.71 19.90 8.54
C ASN A 146 -10.19 20.13 8.45
N THR A 147 -9.40 19.42 9.25
CA THR A 147 -7.95 19.34 9.08
C THR A 147 -7.60 18.30 8.03
N ALA A 148 -6.74 18.67 7.08
CA ALA A 148 -6.24 17.76 6.05
C ALA A 148 -4.77 17.39 6.32
N VAL A 149 -4.48 16.09 6.27
CA VAL A 149 -3.10 15.58 6.20
C VAL A 149 -2.80 15.24 4.75
N ILE A 150 -1.67 15.74 4.25
CA ILE A 150 -1.27 15.59 2.84
C ILE A 150 0.10 14.94 2.74
N SER A 151 0.29 14.12 1.70
CA SER A 151 1.61 13.58 1.38
C SER A 151 2.55 14.68 0.86
N GLU A 152 3.85 14.40 0.86
CA GLU A 152 4.86 15.30 0.28
C GLU A 152 4.59 15.59 -1.20
N SER A 153 4.12 14.60 -1.97
CA SER A 153 3.77 14.78 -3.38
C SER A 153 2.59 15.75 -3.58
N ILE A 154 1.58 15.69 -2.70
CA ILE A 154 0.46 16.62 -2.70
C ILE A 154 0.92 18.01 -2.25
N GLN A 155 1.77 18.11 -1.22
CA GLN A 155 2.36 19.38 -0.81
C GLN A 155 3.08 20.06 -1.98
N LYS A 156 3.93 19.33 -2.72
CA LYS A 156 4.63 19.86 -3.91
C LYS A 156 3.67 20.27 -5.01
N LYS A 157 2.61 19.48 -5.26
CA LYS A 157 1.61 19.75 -6.31
C LYS A 157 0.84 21.05 -6.07
N TYR A 158 0.39 21.29 -4.83
CA TYR A 158 -0.46 22.44 -4.50
C TYR A 158 0.34 23.67 -4.04
N PHE A 159 1.41 23.45 -3.28
CA PHE A 159 2.14 24.51 -2.58
C PHE A 159 3.59 24.67 -3.05
N GLY A 160 4.08 23.82 -3.98
CA GLY A 160 5.47 23.87 -4.46
C GLY A 160 6.46 23.64 -3.31
N HIS A 161 7.36 24.59 -3.09
CA HIS A 161 8.30 24.56 -1.94
C HIS A 161 7.80 25.34 -0.73
N SER A 162 6.56 25.86 -0.76
CA SER A 162 6.02 26.65 0.35
C SER A 162 5.42 25.75 1.44
N ASN A 163 5.56 26.18 2.70
CA ASN A 163 4.98 25.48 3.85
C ASN A 163 3.45 25.37 3.71
N PRO A 164 2.85 24.16 3.75
CA PRO A 164 1.40 23.98 3.63
C PRO A 164 0.62 24.26 4.92
N LEU A 165 1.30 24.33 6.08
CA LEU A 165 0.63 24.47 7.37
C LEU A 165 -0.19 25.77 7.45
N GLY A 166 -1.41 25.66 7.98
CA GLY A 166 -2.36 26.77 8.11
C GLY A 166 -2.96 27.26 6.79
N LYS A 167 -2.73 26.55 5.68
CA LYS A 167 -3.35 26.87 4.38
C LYS A 167 -4.56 26.00 4.12
N GLU A 168 -5.49 26.54 3.35
CA GLU A 168 -6.75 25.89 3.04
C GLU A 168 -6.76 25.31 1.61
N LEU A 169 -7.52 24.22 1.47
CA LEU A 169 -7.91 23.62 0.21
C LEU A 169 -9.44 23.54 0.20
N LEU A 170 -10.06 23.98 -0.90
CA LEU A 170 -11.50 23.93 -1.04
C LEU A 170 -11.87 22.64 -1.76
N ILE A 171 -12.75 21.86 -1.14
CA ILE A 171 -13.35 20.66 -1.72
C ILE A 171 -14.69 21.09 -2.32
N ASP A 172 -14.92 20.73 -3.58
CA ASP A 172 -16.16 21.01 -4.31
C ASP A 172 -17.07 19.77 -4.38
#